data_AF-A0A349IJP3-F1
#
_entry.id   AF-A0A349IJP3-F1
#
_cell.length_a   1.000
_cell.length_b   1.000
_cell.length_c   1.000
_cell.angle_alpha   90.00
_cell.angle_beta   90.00
_cell.angle_gamma   90.00
#
_symmetry.space_group_name_H-M   'P 1'
#
loop_
_entity.id
_entity.type
_entity.pdbx_description
1 polymer ?
#
loop_
_entity_poly.entity_id
_entity_poly.type
_entity_poly.pdbx_seq_one_letter_code
_entity_poly.pdbx_strand_id
1 'polypeptide(L)'
;FFMILAGVPGSVVTAVILLNLVLYTLAIIASGLVAFCIWPEVIFAFDPFSYCFILLGCGVLIGLAFGFYMILKNRRVLEKITNAILGFLTRIHIMRNSEKRKERLKEYMDEYEIAVHMMTGHRKYVIRAFFYNLFQRFSQILVTFFVYLAVGGKIWEGIPLISIQTFVSIGSYSVPIPGGMGVVDYLMLNGFQSVLSKAEAVQLELISRGISFYICAVLSGIAVVIGYYIYAKDIYAKH
;
A
#
# COMPACT_ATOMS: atom_id res chain seq x y z
N PHE A 1 -2.65 10.42 -12.25
CA PHE A 1 -3.51 10.92 -13.34
C PHE A 1 -4.02 12.33 -13.03
N PHE A 2 -4.92 12.52 -12.07
CA PHE A 2 -5.49 13.84 -11.75
C PHE A 2 -4.46 14.93 -11.44
N MET A 3 -3.35 14.61 -10.74
CA MET A 3 -2.29 15.59 -10.49
C MET A 3 -1.63 16.10 -11.77
N ILE A 4 -1.44 15.23 -12.77
CA ILE A 4 -0.87 15.61 -14.06
C ILE A 4 -1.87 16.48 -14.83
N LEU A 5 -3.16 16.14 -14.80
CA LEU A 5 -4.22 16.98 -15.39
C LEU A 5 -4.31 18.37 -14.74
N ALA A 6 -4.04 18.46 -13.44
CA ALA A 6 -3.98 19.73 -12.71
C ALA A 6 -2.71 20.56 -13.03
N GLY A 7 -1.83 20.09 -13.92
CA GLY A 7 -0.62 20.80 -14.34
C GLY A 7 0.63 20.53 -13.49
N VAL A 8 0.59 19.55 -12.57
CA VAL A 8 1.77 19.18 -11.79
C VAL A 8 2.76 18.40 -12.66
N PRO A 9 4.06 18.76 -12.68
CA PRO A 9 5.07 18.04 -13.46
C PRO A 9 5.13 16.55 -13.08
N GLY A 10 5.32 15.68 -14.08
CA GLY A 10 5.35 14.23 -13.88
C GLY A 10 6.43 13.77 -12.89
N SER A 11 7.59 14.42 -12.90
CA SER A 11 8.70 14.24 -11.95
C SER A 11 8.26 14.40 -10.49
N VAL A 12 7.52 15.47 -10.20
CA VAL A 12 6.96 15.78 -8.88
C VAL A 12 5.90 14.76 -8.49
N VAL A 13 5.01 14.37 -9.42
CA VAL A 13 3.99 13.35 -9.16
C VAL A 13 4.63 12.01 -8.77
N THR A 14 5.68 11.60 -9.48
CA THR A 14 6.44 10.38 -9.15
C THR A 14 7.10 10.47 -7.79
N ALA A 15 7.70 11.62 -7.44
CA ALA A 15 8.28 11.86 -6.11
C ALA A 15 7.22 11.75 -5.00
N VAL A 16 6.06 12.36 -5.18
CA VAL A 16 4.93 12.28 -4.22
C VAL A 16 4.43 10.86 -4.05
N ILE A 17 4.21 10.12 -5.14
CA ILE A 17 3.76 8.73 -5.10
C ILE A 17 4.79 7.86 -4.38
N LEU A 18 6.08 8.01 -4.69
CA LEU A 18 7.12 7.20 -4.06
C LEU A 18 7.25 7.53 -2.57
N LEU A 19 7.22 8.81 -2.18
CA LEU A 19 7.23 9.19 -0.78
C LEU A 19 6.02 8.57 -0.05
N ASN A 20 4.82 8.67 -0.62
CA ASN A 20 3.63 8.07 -0.03
C ASN A 20 3.78 6.54 0.12
N LEU A 21 4.41 5.88 -0.86
CA LEU A 21 4.67 4.44 -0.82
C LEU A 21 5.63 4.07 0.33
N VAL A 22 6.72 4.82 0.50
CA VAL A 22 7.64 4.65 1.65
C VAL A 22 6.88 4.81 2.97
N LEU A 23 6.12 5.90 3.12
CA LEU A 23 5.37 6.19 4.35
C LEU A 23 4.31 5.14 4.64
N TYR A 24 3.64 4.65 3.61
CA TYR A 24 2.65 3.58 3.70
C TYR A 24 3.29 2.25 4.14
N THR A 25 4.42 1.86 3.55
CA THR A 25 5.16 0.66 3.99
C THR A 25 5.64 0.78 5.43
N LEU A 26 6.15 1.95 5.83
CA LEU A 26 6.52 2.21 7.22
C LEU A 26 5.32 2.15 8.16
N ALA A 27 4.15 2.64 7.75
CA ALA A 27 2.92 2.57 8.53
C ALA A 27 2.46 1.12 8.73
N ILE A 28 2.62 0.24 7.74
CA ILE A 28 2.35 -1.20 7.89
C ILE A 28 3.30 -1.82 8.92
N ILE A 29 4.60 -1.57 8.81
CA ILE A 29 5.59 -2.10 9.77
C ILE A 29 5.27 -1.61 11.18
N ALA A 30 4.97 -0.31 11.34
CA ALA A 30 4.58 0.27 12.62
C ALA A 30 3.29 -0.36 13.18
N SER A 31 2.28 -0.60 12.33
CA SER A 31 1.05 -1.29 12.76
C SER A 31 1.33 -2.71 13.23
N GLY A 32 2.25 -3.43 12.57
CA GLY A 32 2.72 -4.75 13.00
C GLY A 32 3.37 -4.75 14.37
N LEU A 33 4.23 -3.77 14.63
CA LEU A 33 4.87 -3.59 15.94
C LEU A 33 3.82 -3.31 17.03
N VAL A 34 2.84 -2.45 16.74
CA VAL A 34 1.74 -2.17 17.67
C VAL A 34 0.91 -3.44 17.94
N ALA A 35 0.56 -4.21 16.91
CA ALA A 35 -0.18 -5.46 17.05
C ALA A 35 0.58 -6.51 17.88
N PHE A 36 1.91 -6.60 17.68
CA PHE A 36 2.77 -7.46 18.47
C PHE A 36 2.81 -7.03 19.96
N CYS A 37 2.82 -5.74 20.25
CA CYS A 37 2.75 -5.23 21.63
C CYS A 37 1.38 -5.48 22.29
N ILE A 38 0.28 -5.42 21.53
CA ILE A 38 -1.07 -5.63 22.07
C ILE A 38 -1.31 -7.09 22.41
N TRP A 39 -0.94 -8.02 21.51
CA TRP A 39 -1.18 -9.44 21.72
C TRP A 39 -0.11 -10.30 21.02
N PRO A 40 1.07 -10.48 21.65
CA PRO A 40 2.17 -11.22 21.04
C PRO A 40 1.86 -12.71 20.86
N GLU A 41 0.97 -13.26 21.70
CA GLU A 41 0.59 -14.68 21.67
C GLU A 41 -0.16 -15.09 20.40
N VAL A 42 -0.73 -14.13 19.65
CA VAL A 42 -1.43 -14.38 18.38
C VAL A 42 -0.49 -15.01 17.35
N ILE A 43 0.81 -14.70 17.41
CA ILE A 43 1.80 -15.28 16.48
C ILE A 43 1.91 -16.79 16.64
N PHE A 44 1.75 -17.31 17.86
CA PHE A 44 1.82 -18.75 18.15
C PHE A 44 0.49 -19.47 17.89
N ALA A 45 -0.61 -18.72 17.71
CA ALA A 45 -1.91 -19.25 17.36
C ALA A 45 -2.01 -19.63 15.86
N PHE A 46 -1.11 -19.11 15.03
CA PHE A 46 -1.02 -19.47 13.61
C PHE A 46 -0.36 -20.83 13.41
N ASP A 47 -0.77 -21.53 12.35
CA ASP A 47 -0.09 -22.75 11.92
C ASP A 47 1.34 -22.43 11.42
N PRO A 48 2.26 -23.42 11.41
CA PRO A 48 3.66 -23.20 11.01
C PRO A 48 3.85 -22.63 9.59
N PHE A 49 2.93 -22.93 8.67
CA PHE A 49 2.95 -22.43 7.30
C PHE A 49 2.51 -20.95 7.25
N SER A 50 1.46 -20.60 7.97
CA SER A 50 1.02 -19.20 8.16
C SER A 50 2.12 -18.35 8.82
N TYR A 51 2.77 -18.89 9.85
CA TYR A 51 3.90 -18.23 10.50
C TYR A 51 5.05 -17.95 9.53
N CYS A 52 5.40 -18.92 8.67
CA CYS A 52 6.43 -18.75 7.65
C CYS A 52 6.09 -17.58 6.70
N PHE A 53 4.84 -17.48 6.23
CA PHE A 53 4.42 -16.37 5.38
C PHE A 53 4.47 -15.02 6.09
N ILE A 54 4.11 -14.95 7.36
CA ILE A 54 4.21 -13.70 8.15
C ILE A 54 5.68 -13.28 8.26
N LEU A 55 6.58 -14.23 8.56
CA LEU A 55 8.02 -13.95 8.67
C LEU A 55 8.63 -13.51 7.33
N LEU A 56 8.29 -14.21 6.24
CA LEU A 56 8.68 -13.82 4.88
C LEU A 56 8.10 -12.44 4.53
N GLY A 57 6.85 -12.18 4.87
CA GLY A 57 6.16 -10.90 4.65
C GLY A 57 6.85 -9.75 5.37
N CYS A 58 7.28 -9.95 6.63
CA CYS A 58 8.12 -9.02 7.36
C CYS A 58 9.43 -8.74 6.61
N GLY A 59 10.13 -9.79 6.18
CA GLY A 59 11.37 -9.66 5.42
C GLY A 59 11.19 -8.87 4.11
N VAL A 60 10.14 -9.20 3.36
CA VAL A 60 9.78 -8.49 2.11
C VAL A 60 9.41 -7.04 2.39
N LEU A 61 8.63 -6.75 3.43
CA LEU A 61 8.27 -5.37 3.79
C LEU A 61 9.49 -4.53 4.19
N ILE A 62 10.42 -5.09 4.97
CA ILE A 62 11.68 -4.41 5.30
C ILE A 62 12.49 -4.18 4.03
N GLY A 63 12.59 -5.18 3.15
CA GLY A 63 13.27 -5.07 1.86
C GLY A 63 12.63 -4.01 0.95
N LEU A 64 11.31 -3.95 0.87
CA LEU A 64 10.56 -2.95 0.12
C LEU A 64 10.71 -1.55 0.72
N ALA A 65 10.62 -1.41 2.04
CA ALA A 65 10.84 -0.13 2.73
C ALA A 65 12.24 0.41 2.44
N PHE A 66 13.26 -0.47 2.52
CA PHE A 66 14.63 -0.12 2.18
C PHE A 66 14.79 0.19 0.69
N GLY A 67 14.20 -0.61 -0.20
CA GLY A 67 14.25 -0.40 -1.65
C GLY A 67 13.60 0.92 -2.07
N PHE A 68 12.39 1.23 -1.58
CA PHE A 68 11.73 2.51 -1.86
C PHE A 68 12.50 3.68 -1.26
N TYR A 69 13.04 3.53 -0.05
CA TYR A 69 13.89 4.56 0.55
C TYR A 69 15.18 4.81 -0.25
N MET A 70 15.82 3.75 -0.75
CA MET A 70 16.99 3.87 -1.63
C MET A 70 16.66 4.58 -2.94
N ILE A 71 15.53 4.24 -3.58
CA ILE A 71 15.08 4.91 -4.80
C ILE A 71 14.78 6.39 -4.52
N LEU A 72 14.16 6.69 -3.37
CA LEU A 72 13.85 8.06 -2.95
C LEU A 72 15.11 8.89 -2.72
N LYS A 73 16.12 8.33 -2.05
CA LYS A 73 17.32 9.08 -1.64
C LYS A 73 18.45 9.07 -2.67
N ASN A 74 18.57 8.00 -3.46
CA ASN A 74 19.70 7.80 -4.36
C ASN A 74 19.26 7.86 -5.81
N ARG A 75 19.42 9.05 -6.39
CA ARG A 75 19.18 9.31 -7.82
C ARG A 75 19.82 8.26 -8.74
N ARG A 76 21.03 7.79 -8.45
CA ARG A 76 21.74 6.81 -9.28
C ARG A 76 21.00 5.47 -9.36
N VAL A 77 20.32 5.08 -8.29
CA VAL A 77 19.53 3.84 -8.25
C VAL A 77 18.31 3.99 -9.15
N LEU A 78 17.61 5.12 -9.04
CA LEU A 78 16.46 5.42 -9.90
C LEU A 78 16.89 5.49 -11.37
N GLU A 79 17.96 6.23 -11.69
CA GLU A 79 18.53 6.30 -13.03
C GLU A 79 18.90 4.92 -13.58
N LYS A 80 19.53 4.06 -12.76
CA LYS A 80 19.92 2.71 -13.19
C LYS A 80 18.69 1.85 -13.50
N ILE A 81 17.65 1.91 -12.68
CA ILE A 81 16.39 1.18 -12.91
C ILE A 81 15.71 1.70 -14.17
N THR A 82 15.56 3.02 -14.33
CA THR A 82 14.89 3.59 -15.51
C THR A 82 15.69 3.33 -16.78
N ASN A 83 17.02 3.39 -16.74
CA ASN A 83 17.87 3.03 -17.87
C ASN A 83 17.82 1.53 -18.19
N ALA A 84 17.73 0.65 -17.18
CA ALA A 84 17.55 -0.78 -17.40
C ALA A 84 16.20 -1.09 -18.06
N ILE A 85 15.12 -0.44 -17.59
CA ILE A 85 13.79 -0.52 -18.19
C ILE A 85 13.81 0.01 -19.62
N LEU A 86 14.40 1.18 -19.87
CA LEU A 86 14.56 1.74 -21.22
C LEU A 86 15.35 0.81 -22.15
N GLY A 87 16.43 0.21 -21.66
CA GLY A 87 17.23 -0.77 -22.40
C GLY A 87 16.43 -2.02 -22.75
N PHE A 88 15.65 -2.53 -21.79
CA PHE A 88 14.74 -3.65 -22.01
C PHE A 88 13.64 -3.31 -23.03
N LEU A 89 12.99 -2.16 -22.90
CA LEU A 89 11.98 -1.66 -23.86
C LEU A 89 12.55 -1.42 -25.26
N THR A 90 13.82 -1.01 -25.36
CA THR A 90 14.50 -0.84 -26.65
C THR A 90 14.83 -2.19 -27.28
N ARG A 91 15.24 -3.20 -26.49
CA ARG A 91 15.49 -4.57 -26.97
C ARG A 91 14.24 -5.23 -27.56
N ILE A 92 13.08 -5.02 -26.93
CA ILE A 92 11.79 -5.52 -27.44
C ILE A 92 11.21 -4.66 -28.59
N HIS A 93 12.00 -3.75 -29.17
CA HIS A 93 11.66 -2.90 -30.32
C HIS A 93 10.44 -1.97 -30.14
N ILE A 94 9.92 -1.81 -28.91
CA ILE A 94 8.81 -0.89 -28.63
C ILE A 94 9.25 0.59 -28.73
N MET A 95 10.54 0.88 -28.61
CA MET A 95 11.07 2.26 -28.63
C MET A 95 12.22 2.45 -29.63
N ARG A 96 12.00 3.32 -30.63
CA ARG A 96 12.93 3.62 -31.74
C ARG A 96 13.86 4.83 -31.51
N ASN A 97 13.72 5.56 -30.40
CA ASN A 97 14.41 6.85 -30.16
C ASN A 97 15.03 6.94 -28.75
N SER A 98 16.02 6.10 -28.46
CA SER A 98 16.58 5.90 -27.11
C SER A 98 17.41 7.09 -26.62
N GLU A 99 18.24 7.72 -27.47
CA GLU A 99 19.19 8.76 -27.04
C GLU A 99 18.52 10.09 -26.63
N LYS A 100 17.62 10.64 -27.46
CA LYS A 100 16.84 11.84 -27.08
C LYS A 100 15.98 11.65 -25.82
N ARG A 101 15.58 10.41 -25.51
CA ARG A 101 14.81 10.09 -24.30
C ARG A 101 15.69 9.95 -23.06
N LYS A 102 16.95 9.54 -23.19
CA LYS A 102 17.91 9.54 -22.08
C LYS A 102 18.25 10.95 -21.61
N GLU A 103 18.39 11.90 -22.55
CA GLU A 103 18.67 13.30 -22.20
C GLU A 103 17.50 13.94 -21.45
N ARG A 104 16.27 13.79 -21.94
CA ARG A 104 15.06 14.21 -21.21
C ARG A 104 14.94 13.52 -19.86
N LEU A 105 15.24 12.23 -19.78
CA LEU A 105 15.20 11.50 -18.51
C LEU A 105 16.12 12.15 -17.47
N LYS A 106 17.31 12.61 -17.88
CA LYS A 106 18.24 13.28 -16.96
C LYS A 106 17.65 14.55 -16.36
N GLU A 107 17.00 15.38 -17.19
CA GLU A 107 16.27 16.58 -16.71
C GLU A 107 15.13 16.20 -15.75
N TYR A 108 14.33 15.16 -16.07
CA TYR A 108 13.29 14.65 -15.17
C TYR A 108 13.85 14.15 -13.83
N MET A 109 15.06 13.57 -13.83
CA MET A 109 15.73 13.10 -12.61
C MET A 109 16.23 14.27 -11.75
N ASP A 110 16.70 15.36 -12.37
CA ASP A 110 17.09 16.57 -11.64
C ASP A 110 15.88 17.21 -10.96
N GLU A 111 14.77 17.36 -11.67
CA GLU A 111 13.51 17.86 -11.09
C GLU A 111 12.97 16.96 -9.97
N TYR A 112 13.06 15.65 -10.16
CA TYR A 112 12.65 14.66 -9.16
C TYR A 112 13.46 14.82 -7.87
N GLU A 113 14.79 14.93 -7.97
CA GLU A 113 15.68 15.07 -6.82
C GLU A 113 15.36 16.36 -6.03
N ILE A 114 15.15 17.47 -6.74
CA ILE A 114 14.72 18.75 -6.13
C ILE A 114 13.38 18.57 -5.42
N ALA A 115 12.39 17.94 -6.06
CA ALA A 115 11.07 17.71 -5.48
C ALA A 115 11.14 16.86 -4.20
N VAL A 116 11.90 15.77 -4.22
CA VAL A 116 12.11 14.92 -3.05
C VAL A 116 12.79 15.70 -1.94
N HIS A 117 13.82 16.49 -2.24
CA HIS A 117 14.54 17.26 -1.23
C HIS A 117 13.64 18.31 -0.56
N MET A 118 12.84 19.03 -1.36
CA MET A 118 11.85 19.98 -0.82
C MET A 118 10.81 19.30 0.07
N MET A 119 10.24 18.18 -0.39
CA MET A 119 9.22 17.44 0.36
C MET A 119 9.76 16.87 1.67
N THR A 120 10.93 16.24 1.62
CA THR A 120 11.57 15.62 2.79
C THR A 120 12.16 16.64 3.76
N GLY A 121 12.57 17.82 3.27
CA GLY A 121 13.02 18.94 4.08
C GLY A 121 11.94 19.47 5.04
N HIS A 122 10.66 19.40 4.66
CA HIS A 122 9.56 19.77 5.54
C HIS A 122 9.07 18.59 6.39
N ARG A 123 9.88 18.22 7.40
CA ARG A 123 9.64 17.10 8.32
C ARG A 123 8.19 17.03 8.87
N LYS A 124 7.55 18.17 9.12
CA LYS A 124 6.16 18.25 9.60
C LYS A 124 5.14 17.62 8.64
N TYR A 125 5.29 17.83 7.32
CA TYR A 125 4.38 17.24 6.34
C TYR A 125 4.61 15.74 6.20
N VAL A 126 5.87 15.30 6.20
CA VAL A 126 6.24 13.88 6.16
C VAL A 126 5.66 13.13 7.36
N ILE A 127 5.81 13.69 8.58
CA ILE A 127 5.24 13.11 9.80
C ILE A 127 3.71 13.07 9.73
N ARG A 128 3.05 14.14 9.29
CA ARG A 128 1.59 14.14 9.13
C ARG A 128 1.12 13.08 8.13
N ALA A 129 1.78 12.99 6.98
CA ALA A 129 1.46 11.99 5.95
C ALA A 129 1.66 10.55 6.47
N PHE A 130 2.70 10.32 7.30
CA PHE A 130 2.86 9.04 8.00
C PHE A 130 1.67 8.73 8.90
N PHE A 131 1.24 9.67 9.75
CA PHE A 131 0.07 9.46 10.61
C PHE A 131 -1.22 9.27 9.83
N TYR A 132 -1.43 9.97 8.70
CA TYR A 132 -2.57 9.71 7.83
C TYR A 132 -2.56 8.28 7.27
N ASN A 133 -1.41 7.79 6.79
CA ASN A 133 -1.27 6.41 6.33
C ASN A 133 -1.52 5.41 7.48
N LEU A 134 -1.03 5.73 8.69
CA LEU A 134 -1.22 4.89 9.87
C LEU A 134 -2.68 4.84 10.32
N PHE A 135 -3.38 5.98 10.39
CA PHE A 135 -4.80 6.00 10.72
C PHE A 135 -5.65 5.34 9.65
N GLN A 136 -5.35 5.56 8.37
CA GLN A 136 -6.02 4.85 7.29
C GLN A 136 -5.87 3.33 7.46
N ARG A 137 -4.69 2.86 7.85
CA ARG A 137 -4.41 1.45 8.11
C ARG A 137 -5.22 0.91 9.29
N PHE A 138 -5.22 1.62 10.42
CA PHE A 138 -6.02 1.24 11.58
C PHE A 138 -7.51 1.24 11.29
N SER A 139 -8.02 2.21 10.52
CA SER A 139 -9.42 2.24 10.10
C SER A 139 -9.82 0.98 9.34
N GLN A 140 -8.97 0.50 8.42
CA GLN A 140 -9.25 -0.75 7.70
C GLN A 140 -9.26 -1.98 8.60
N ILE A 141 -8.31 -2.06 9.55
CA ILE A 141 -8.24 -3.17 10.52
C ILE A 141 -9.46 -3.15 11.46
N LEU A 142 -9.86 -1.97 11.93
CA LEU A 142 -10.98 -1.79 12.85
C LEU A 142 -12.33 -2.12 12.21
N VAL A 143 -12.47 -2.04 10.88
CA VAL A 143 -13.71 -2.49 10.22
C VAL A 143 -14.00 -3.95 10.54
N THR A 144 -13.01 -4.83 10.48
CA THR A 144 -13.19 -6.25 10.84
C THR A 144 -13.64 -6.39 12.30
N PHE A 145 -13.01 -5.64 13.21
CA PHE A 145 -13.39 -5.64 14.63
C PHE A 145 -14.85 -5.17 14.84
N PHE A 146 -15.28 -4.09 14.19
CA PHE A 146 -16.65 -3.59 14.31
C PHE A 146 -17.68 -4.51 13.66
N VAL A 147 -17.35 -5.15 12.52
CA VAL A 147 -18.21 -6.15 11.90
C VAL A 147 -18.40 -7.34 12.84
N TYR A 148 -17.32 -7.80 13.50
CA TYR A 148 -17.40 -8.87 14.49
C TYR A 148 -18.33 -8.52 15.65
N LEU A 149 -18.21 -7.30 16.21
CA LEU A 149 -19.13 -6.81 17.23
C LEU A 149 -20.58 -6.72 16.74
N ALA A 150 -20.79 -6.29 15.49
CA ALA A 150 -22.12 -6.14 14.90
C ALA A 150 -22.86 -7.48 14.69
N VAL A 151 -22.13 -8.58 14.49
CA VAL A 151 -22.69 -9.94 14.33
C VAL A 151 -22.94 -10.61 15.70
N GLY A 152 -22.69 -9.91 16.82
CA GLY A 152 -22.96 -10.38 18.18
C GLY A 152 -21.72 -10.86 18.95
N GLY A 153 -20.52 -10.59 18.42
CA GLY A 153 -19.25 -10.91 19.06
C GLY A 153 -18.99 -10.10 20.35
N LYS A 154 -18.17 -10.64 21.25
CA LYS A 154 -17.79 -9.96 22.50
C LYS A 154 -16.51 -9.16 22.32
N ILE A 155 -16.43 -8.00 22.98
CA ILE A 155 -15.26 -7.10 22.89
C ILE A 155 -13.94 -7.82 23.19
N TRP A 156 -13.89 -8.66 24.23
CA TRP A 156 -12.68 -9.39 24.63
C TRP A 156 -12.18 -10.38 23.57
N GLU A 157 -13.09 -11.00 22.83
CA GLU A 157 -12.79 -11.93 21.74
C GLU A 157 -12.43 -11.19 20.44
N GLY A 158 -12.79 -9.91 20.32
CA GLY A 158 -12.46 -9.09 19.16
C GLY A 158 -11.03 -8.50 19.18
N ILE A 159 -10.41 -8.32 20.35
CA ILE A 159 -9.06 -7.75 20.47
C ILE A 159 -8.02 -8.58 19.70
N PRO A 160 -7.99 -9.93 19.82
CA PRO A 160 -7.10 -10.76 19.01
C PRO A 160 -7.30 -10.60 17.49
N LEU A 161 -8.53 -10.31 17.02
CA LEU A 161 -8.83 -10.12 15.60
C LEU A 161 -8.08 -8.92 15.01
N ILE A 162 -7.84 -7.86 15.80
CA ILE A 162 -7.05 -6.69 15.38
C ILE A 162 -5.61 -7.11 15.08
N SER A 163 -5.01 -7.92 15.96
CA SER A 163 -3.65 -8.43 15.78
C SER A 163 -3.57 -9.40 14.62
N ILE A 164 -4.52 -10.34 14.51
CA ILE A 164 -4.62 -11.28 13.39
C ILE A 164 -4.69 -10.52 12.07
N GLN A 165 -5.61 -9.57 11.94
CA GLN A 165 -5.79 -8.79 10.70
C GLN A 165 -4.51 -8.02 10.30
N THR A 166 -3.74 -7.57 11.29
CA THR A 166 -2.45 -6.91 11.06
C THR A 166 -1.40 -7.89 10.55
N PHE A 167 -1.26 -9.06 11.18
CA PHE A 167 -0.30 -10.08 10.77
C PHE A 167 -0.64 -10.70 9.42
N VAL A 168 -1.92 -10.95 9.14
CA VAL A 168 -2.38 -11.41 7.83
C VAL A 168 -1.96 -10.41 6.76
N SER A 169 -2.14 -9.11 7.01
CA SER A 169 -1.71 -8.12 6.03
C SER A 169 -0.21 -8.00 5.89
N ILE A 170 0.58 -8.33 6.91
CA ILE A 170 2.04 -8.41 6.77
C ILE A 170 2.40 -9.64 5.94
N GLY A 171 1.82 -10.79 6.29
CA GLY A 171 2.01 -12.05 5.58
C GLY A 171 1.59 -11.97 4.11
N SER A 172 0.57 -11.19 3.76
CA SER A 172 0.17 -11.00 2.36
C SER A 172 1.25 -10.37 1.48
N TYR A 173 2.19 -9.59 2.05
CA TYR A 173 3.30 -9.03 1.29
C TYR A 173 4.38 -10.04 0.91
N SER A 174 4.35 -11.26 1.48
CA SER A 174 5.25 -12.34 1.07
C SER A 174 5.03 -12.79 -0.38
N VAL A 175 3.82 -12.59 -0.92
CA VAL A 175 3.47 -12.93 -2.30
C VAL A 175 2.95 -11.67 -3.01
N PRO A 176 3.85 -10.82 -3.55
CA PRO A 176 3.47 -9.57 -4.22
C PRO A 176 2.98 -9.83 -5.66
N ILE A 177 1.99 -10.71 -5.82
CA ILE A 177 1.49 -11.13 -7.14
C ILE A 177 -0.03 -10.95 -7.21
N PRO A 178 -0.56 -10.27 -8.25
CA PRO A 178 -2.00 -10.29 -8.55
C PRO A 178 -2.42 -11.75 -8.84
N GLY A 179 -3.08 -12.37 -7.86
CA GLY A 179 -3.37 -13.83 -7.84
C GLY A 179 -3.06 -14.50 -6.49
N GLY A 180 -2.29 -13.85 -5.61
CA GLY A 180 -1.97 -14.33 -4.26
C GLY A 180 -3.10 -14.22 -3.23
N MET A 181 -4.32 -13.86 -3.65
CA MET A 181 -5.48 -13.72 -2.75
C MET A 181 -5.73 -14.99 -1.93
N GLY A 182 -5.48 -16.18 -2.50
CA GLY A 182 -5.61 -17.44 -1.76
C GLY A 182 -4.70 -17.54 -0.53
N VAL A 183 -3.52 -16.92 -0.54
CA VAL A 183 -2.62 -16.86 0.64
C VAL A 183 -3.20 -15.92 1.69
N VAL A 184 -3.80 -14.81 1.27
CA VAL A 184 -4.46 -13.87 2.19
C VAL A 184 -5.68 -14.52 2.85
N ASP A 185 -6.51 -15.21 2.07
CA ASP A 185 -7.68 -15.95 2.55
C ASP A 185 -7.25 -17.07 3.51
N TYR A 186 -6.20 -17.81 3.15
CA TYR A 186 -5.63 -18.84 4.01
C TYR A 186 -5.14 -18.27 5.35
N LEU A 187 -4.36 -17.20 5.32
CA LEU A 187 -3.85 -16.53 6.53
C LEU A 187 -5.00 -15.98 7.38
N MET A 188 -6.02 -15.36 6.78
CA MET A 188 -7.20 -14.85 7.49
C MET A 188 -7.97 -15.97 8.15
N LEU A 189 -8.31 -17.03 7.41
CA LEU A 189 -9.07 -18.16 7.94
C LEU A 189 -8.31 -18.88 9.03
N ASN A 190 -7.00 -19.10 8.87
CA ASN A 190 -6.18 -19.71 9.89
C ASN A 190 -6.13 -18.86 11.16
N GLY A 191 -5.88 -17.56 11.01
CA GLY A 191 -5.86 -16.63 12.13
C GLY A 191 -7.21 -16.54 12.84
N PHE A 192 -8.31 -16.32 12.11
CA PHE A 192 -9.64 -16.21 12.70
C PHE A 192 -10.14 -17.51 13.33
N GLN A 193 -9.80 -18.67 12.77
CA GLN A 193 -10.18 -19.97 13.36
C GLN A 193 -9.51 -20.23 14.72
N SER A 194 -8.45 -19.50 15.07
CA SER A 194 -7.89 -19.55 16.42
C SER A 194 -8.79 -18.91 17.49
N VAL A 195 -9.80 -18.13 17.06
CA VAL A 195 -10.70 -17.36 17.94
C VAL A 195 -12.18 -17.68 17.68
N LEU A 196 -12.53 -18.00 16.44
CA LEU A 196 -13.90 -18.17 15.95
C LEU A 196 -14.11 -19.56 15.33
N SER A 197 -15.37 -20.00 15.23
CA SER A 197 -15.67 -21.16 14.41
C SER A 197 -15.38 -20.89 12.93
N LYS A 198 -15.15 -21.95 12.15
CA LYS A 198 -14.87 -21.82 10.71
C LYS A 198 -15.97 -21.08 9.94
N ALA A 199 -17.24 -21.29 10.30
CA ALA A 199 -18.36 -20.62 9.66
C ALA A 199 -18.37 -19.10 9.96
N GLU A 200 -18.14 -18.74 11.22
CA GLU A 200 -18.08 -17.34 11.65
C GLU A 200 -16.87 -16.61 11.04
N ALA A 201 -15.72 -17.26 10.97
CA ALA A 201 -14.51 -16.72 10.34
C ALA A 201 -14.75 -16.35 8.86
N VAL A 202 -15.36 -17.25 8.09
CA VAL A 202 -15.70 -17.02 6.68
C VAL A 202 -16.72 -15.89 6.53
N GLN A 203 -17.78 -15.89 7.36
CA GLN A 203 -18.81 -14.86 7.31
C GLN A 203 -18.22 -13.47 7.63
N LEU A 204 -17.40 -13.39 8.69
CA LEU A 204 -16.73 -12.17 9.10
C LEU A 204 -15.80 -11.64 8.00
N GLU A 205 -15.01 -12.52 7.38
CA GLU A 205 -14.12 -12.16 6.28
C GLU A 205 -14.89 -11.59 5.09
N LEU A 206 -15.94 -12.27 4.63
CA LEU A 206 -16.74 -11.84 3.48
C LEU A 206 -17.41 -10.49 3.72
N ILE A 207 -18.02 -10.27 4.89
CA ILE A 207 -18.67 -9.01 5.23
C ILE A 207 -17.63 -7.89 5.38
N SER A 208 -16.52 -8.16 6.07
CA SER A 208 -15.46 -7.17 6.27
C SER A 208 -14.85 -6.73 4.93
N ARG A 209 -14.61 -7.65 3.99
CA ARG A 209 -14.17 -7.31 2.63
C ARG A 209 -15.26 -6.58 1.85
N GLY A 210 -16.51 -7.02 1.98
CA GLY A 210 -17.72 -6.31 1.54
C GLY A 210 -17.62 -4.81 1.76
N ILE A 211 -17.37 -4.44 3.01
CA ILE A 211 -17.34 -3.06 3.46
C ILE A 211 -16.00 -2.38 3.12
N SER A 212 -14.87 -2.95 3.52
CA SER A 212 -13.57 -2.29 3.42
C SER A 212 -13.00 -2.23 2.01
N PHE A 213 -13.37 -3.18 1.14
CA PHE A 213 -12.83 -3.27 -0.22
C PHE A 213 -13.90 -2.88 -1.25
N TYR A 214 -15.03 -3.57 -1.30
CA TYR A 214 -15.99 -3.38 -2.40
C TYR A 214 -16.73 -2.04 -2.32
N ILE A 215 -17.25 -1.66 -1.15
CA ILE A 215 -17.91 -0.34 -0.98
C ILE A 215 -16.88 0.78 -1.25
N CYS A 216 -15.69 0.69 -0.68
CA CYS A 216 -14.63 1.68 -0.91
C CYS A 216 -14.23 1.77 -2.40
N ALA A 217 -14.17 0.64 -3.12
CA ALA A 217 -13.87 0.63 -4.55
C ALA A 217 -14.97 1.31 -5.37
N VAL A 218 -16.25 1.04 -5.05
CA VAL A 218 -17.39 1.69 -5.71
C VAL A 218 -17.38 3.19 -5.44
N LEU A 219 -17.21 3.62 -4.18
CA LEU A 219 -17.12 5.04 -3.82
C LEU A 219 -15.94 5.73 -4.51
N SER A 220 -14.79 5.06 -4.58
CA SER A 220 -13.62 5.57 -5.31
C SER A 220 -13.90 5.70 -6.81
N GLY A 221 -14.59 4.73 -7.41
CA GLY A 221 -15.02 4.77 -8.81
C GLY A 221 -15.97 5.93 -9.08
N ILE A 222 -16.96 6.15 -8.22
CA ILE A 222 -17.88 7.28 -8.30
C ILE A 222 -17.10 8.61 -8.20
N ALA A 223 -16.18 8.72 -7.24
CA ALA A 223 -15.35 9.91 -7.08
C ALA A 223 -14.48 10.20 -8.32
N VAL A 224 -13.94 9.15 -8.96
CA VAL A 224 -13.18 9.26 -10.22
C VAL A 224 -14.09 9.77 -11.34
N VAL A 225 -15.30 9.22 -11.48
CA VAL A 225 -16.27 9.65 -12.50
C VAL A 225 -16.66 11.12 -12.29
N ILE A 226 -17.02 11.50 -11.08
CA ILE A 226 -17.35 12.90 -10.73
C ILE A 226 -16.17 13.81 -11.02
N GLY A 227 -14.96 13.44 -10.58
CA GLY A 227 -13.73 14.18 -10.83
C GLY A 227 -13.47 14.35 -12.33
N TYR A 228 -13.69 13.30 -13.12
CA TYR A 228 -13.54 13.38 -14.58
C TYR A 228 -14.56 14.35 -15.19
N TYR A 229 -15.82 14.32 -14.78
CA TYR A 229 -16.84 15.27 -15.28
C TYR A 229 -16.50 16.72 -14.93
N ILE A 230 -16.02 16.99 -13.71
CA ILE A 230 -15.63 18.34 -13.27
C ILE A 230 -14.40 18.82 -14.07
N TYR A 231 -13.34 18.01 -14.16
CA TYR A 231 -12.12 18.40 -14.88
C TYR A 231 -12.32 18.47 -16.40
N ALA A 232 -13.15 17.60 -16.98
CA ALA A 232 -13.52 17.71 -18.38
C ALA A 232 -14.23 19.04 -18.65
N LYS A 233 -15.13 19.47 -17.77
CA LYS A 233 -15.83 20.76 -17.89
C LYS A 233 -14.87 21.95 -17.84
N ASP A 234 -13.85 21.92 -16.98
CA ASP A 234 -12.82 22.98 -16.90
C ASP A 234 -11.90 23.02 -18.13
N ILE A 235 -11.62 21.87 -18.76
CA ILE A 235 -10.84 21.81 -20.00
C ILE A 235 -11.65 22.37 -21.17
N TYR A 236 -12.95 22.06 -21.27
CA TYR A 236 -13.83 22.59 -22.31
C TYR A 236 -14.23 24.06 -22.09
N ALA A 237 -14.15 24.59 -20.87
CA ALA A 237 -14.40 26.01 -20.59
C ALA A 237 -13.18 26.92 -20.86
N LYS A 238 -11.99 26.34 -21.06
CA LYS A 238 -10.74 27.05 -21.40
C LYS A 238 -10.42 27.08 -22.90
N HIS A 239 -11.23 26.41 -23.72
CA HIS A 239 -11.21 26.49 -25.19
C HIS A 239 -12.49 27.13 -25.70
#